data_AF-A0A2Z4USW2-F1
#
_entry.id   AF-A0A2Z4USW2-F1
#
_cell.length_a   1.000
_cell.length_b   1.000
_cell.length_c   1.000
_cell.angle_alpha   90.00
_cell.angle_beta   90.00
_cell.angle_gamma   90.00
#
_symmetry.space_group_name_H-M   'P 1'
#
loop_
_entity.id
_entity.type
_entity.pdbx_description
1 polymer ?
#
loop_
_entity_poly.entity_id
_entity_poly.type
_entity_poly.pdbx_seq_one_letter_code
_entity_poly.pdbx_strand_id
1 'polypeptide(L)'
;MGARVLLRIGKGLAALAAGAVVALGTGAGPATAAEGSCAGGATGRLPRVQDQRFYVQCGGGIATVTACPPGQVYAPALQVCDLPGQVRPAVATLATAGPAKLNGLLFGVKNLSTTVRIADAPAGLDGVPVTFTTLGGRILCTAVTDQFGAARCDTPARLTIPLDEILRGYRANYAGIAGIYLPSAATAPVSLL
;
A
#
# COMPACT_ATOMS: atom_id res chain seq x y z
N MET A 1 37.12 76.59 -18.29
CA MET A 1 37.19 76.22 -19.72
C MET A 1 38.00 74.93 -19.83
N GLY A 2 37.41 73.87 -20.39
CA GLY A 2 38.15 72.69 -20.89
C GLY A 2 38.34 71.51 -19.93
N ALA A 3 37.28 70.78 -19.61
CA ALA A 3 37.40 69.39 -19.16
C ALA A 3 37.89 68.52 -20.32
N ARG A 4 39.04 67.84 -20.17
CA ARG A 4 39.55 66.84 -21.12
C ARG A 4 39.43 65.45 -20.51
N VAL A 5 38.47 64.71 -21.05
CA VAL A 5 38.13 63.31 -20.78
C VAL A 5 39.11 62.39 -21.53
N LEU A 6 39.71 61.45 -20.80
CA LEU A 6 40.52 60.30 -21.26
C LEU A 6 40.24 59.21 -20.19
N LEU A 7 39.72 58.00 -20.40
CA LEU A 7 39.84 56.92 -21.40
C LEU A 7 38.54 56.06 -21.24
N ARG A 8 37.74 55.65 -22.26
CA ARG A 8 37.93 54.56 -23.25
C ARG A 8 38.43 53.25 -22.57
N ILE A 9 37.78 52.07 -22.60
CA ILE A 9 36.74 51.45 -23.43
C ILE A 9 36.17 50.26 -22.62
N GLY A 10 34.86 50.14 -22.50
CA GLY A 10 34.20 48.90 -22.08
C GLY A 10 33.52 48.24 -23.28
N LYS A 11 33.88 46.98 -23.57
CA LYS A 11 33.01 45.91 -24.11
C LYS A 11 33.83 44.67 -24.53
N GLY A 12 33.55 43.55 -23.86
CA GLY A 12 33.20 42.24 -24.44
C GLY A 12 34.23 41.44 -25.25
N LEU A 13 34.45 40.19 -24.84
CA LEU A 13 34.29 38.94 -25.64
C LEU A 13 34.61 37.77 -24.67
N ALA A 14 33.64 37.00 -24.19
CA ALA A 14 33.05 35.80 -24.81
C ALA A 14 33.88 34.52 -24.57
N ALA A 15 33.35 33.57 -23.78
CA ALA A 15 33.09 32.18 -24.23
C ALA A 15 32.59 31.27 -23.09
N LEU A 16 31.42 30.67 -23.37
CA LEU A 16 30.84 29.39 -22.96
C LEU A 16 31.57 28.51 -21.93
N ALA A 17 30.83 28.09 -20.91
CA ALA A 17 30.43 26.68 -20.75
C ALA A 17 29.29 26.57 -19.73
N ALA A 18 28.14 26.11 -20.20
CA ALA A 18 27.05 25.65 -19.37
C ALA A 18 27.53 24.39 -18.62
N GLY A 19 27.77 24.54 -17.32
CA GLY A 19 28.00 23.44 -16.39
C GLY A 19 26.97 23.53 -15.27
N ALA A 20 25.69 23.32 -15.60
CA ALA A 20 24.70 23.01 -14.58
C ALA A 20 25.11 21.68 -13.97
N VAL A 21 25.78 21.73 -12.83
CA VAL A 21 26.02 20.56 -12.00
C VAL A 21 24.63 20.16 -11.49
N VAL A 22 23.98 19.26 -12.21
CA VAL A 22 22.84 18.51 -11.68
C VAL A 22 23.41 17.74 -10.50
N ALA A 23 23.19 18.28 -9.31
CA ALA A 23 23.26 17.47 -8.11
C ALA A 23 22.26 16.33 -8.34
N LEU A 24 22.76 15.16 -8.69
CA LEU A 24 22.02 13.92 -8.64
C LEU A 24 21.49 13.84 -7.22
N GLY A 25 20.20 14.17 -7.08
CA GLY A 25 19.49 13.99 -5.84
C GLY A 25 19.69 12.54 -5.46
N THR A 26 20.34 12.29 -4.33
CA THR A 26 20.02 11.12 -3.53
C THR A 26 18.59 11.33 -3.04
N GLY A 27 17.65 11.15 -3.96
CA GLY A 27 16.28 10.86 -3.66
C GLY A 27 16.27 9.49 -3.00
N ALA A 28 16.58 9.47 -1.71
CA ALA A 28 15.76 8.69 -0.81
C ALA A 28 14.35 9.30 -0.92
N GLY A 29 13.64 8.92 -1.99
CA GLY A 29 12.19 8.95 -1.96
C GLY A 29 11.77 8.15 -0.72
N PRO A 30 10.59 8.42 -0.15
CA PRO A 30 10.10 7.57 0.90
C PRO A 30 10.03 6.16 0.31
N ALA A 31 10.94 5.28 0.75
CA ALA A 31 10.64 3.88 0.82
C ALA A 31 9.47 3.81 1.79
N THR A 32 8.25 3.97 1.27
CA THR A 32 7.04 3.62 1.96
C THR A 32 7.25 2.22 2.50
N ALA A 33 7.08 2.11 3.81
CA ALA A 33 7.44 0.96 4.59
C ALA A 33 6.95 -0.37 3.97
N ALA A 34 7.86 -1.35 3.97
CA ALA A 34 7.59 -2.73 4.37
C ALA A 34 6.63 -3.64 3.58
N GLU A 35 6.29 -3.37 2.32
CA GLU A 35 5.70 -4.42 1.46
C GLU A 35 6.77 -5.42 1.02
N GLY A 36 6.95 -6.46 1.83
CA GLY A 36 8.05 -7.40 1.73
C GLY A 36 8.84 -7.59 3.02
N SER A 37 8.29 -7.20 4.17
CA SER A 37 8.84 -7.56 5.48
C SER A 37 8.33 -8.93 5.92
N CYS A 38 9.01 -9.57 6.87
CA CYS A 38 8.54 -10.79 7.56
C CYS A 38 7.45 -10.47 8.59
N ALA A 39 6.52 -9.65 8.12
CA ALA A 39 5.34 -9.13 8.76
C ALA A 39 4.58 -10.27 9.46
N GLY A 40 4.26 -10.06 10.74
CA GLY A 40 3.49 -11.02 11.55
C GLY A 40 4.22 -12.31 11.90
N GLY A 41 5.56 -12.36 11.80
CA GLY A 41 6.34 -13.56 12.09
C GLY A 41 6.27 -14.60 10.98
N ALA A 42 5.93 -14.17 9.76
CA ALA A 42 5.94 -15.03 8.58
C ALA A 42 7.32 -15.66 8.38
N THR A 43 7.35 -16.94 8.03
CA THR A 43 8.55 -17.69 7.65
C THR A 43 8.39 -18.26 6.24
N GLY A 44 9.51 -18.51 5.55
CA GLY A 44 9.47 -19.04 4.18
C GLY A 44 9.54 -17.95 3.11
N ARG A 45 9.02 -18.22 1.91
CA ARG A 45 9.13 -17.30 0.77
C ARG A 45 7.80 -16.60 0.49
N LEU A 46 7.81 -15.27 0.58
CA LEU A 46 6.66 -14.41 0.37
C LEU A 46 6.77 -13.69 -0.99
N PRO A 47 5.65 -13.48 -1.70
CA PRO A 47 5.66 -12.69 -2.92
C PRO A 47 5.92 -11.22 -2.60
N ARG A 48 6.67 -10.55 -3.48
CA ARG A 48 6.78 -9.10 -3.46
C ARG A 48 5.72 -8.51 -4.38
N VAL A 49 4.78 -7.76 -3.81
CA VAL A 49 3.64 -7.17 -4.53
C VAL A 49 4.09 -6.15 -5.58
N GLN A 50 5.09 -5.33 -5.23
CA GLN A 50 5.58 -4.24 -6.08
C GLN A 50 6.34 -4.74 -7.32
N ASP A 51 7.02 -5.89 -7.22
CA ASP A 51 7.77 -6.49 -8.34
C ASP A 51 7.84 -8.01 -8.19
N GLN A 52 7.07 -8.71 -9.02
CA GLN A 52 6.97 -10.18 -9.01
C GLN A 52 8.25 -10.89 -9.47
N ARG A 53 9.23 -10.17 -10.04
CA ARG A 53 10.55 -10.73 -10.36
C ARG A 53 11.41 -10.95 -9.11
N PHE A 54 10.94 -10.47 -7.96
CA PHE A 54 11.57 -10.68 -6.67
C PHE A 54 10.60 -11.37 -5.72
N TYR A 55 11.17 -12.10 -4.77
CA TYR A 55 10.45 -12.62 -3.62
C TYR A 55 11.23 -12.28 -2.35
N VAL A 56 10.56 -12.38 -1.21
CA VAL A 56 11.15 -12.14 0.10
C VAL A 56 11.31 -13.47 0.79
N GLN A 57 12.51 -13.76 1.27
CA GLN A 57 12.77 -14.91 2.11
C GLN A 57 12.83 -14.48 3.57
N CYS A 58 12.01 -15.12 4.39
CA CYS A 58 11.83 -14.82 5.79
C CYS A 58 12.36 -15.93 6.69
N GLY A 59 13.30 -15.57 7.56
CA GLY A 59 13.87 -16.46 8.58
C GLY A 59 14.39 -15.67 9.77
N GLY A 60 14.05 -16.09 10.99
CA GLY A 60 14.51 -15.42 12.22
C GLY A 60 14.10 -13.95 12.34
N GLY A 61 12.99 -13.54 11.71
CA GLY A 61 12.54 -12.15 11.65
C GLY A 61 13.26 -11.27 10.63
N ILE A 62 14.22 -11.82 9.88
CA ILE A 62 14.99 -11.11 8.85
C ILE A 62 14.36 -11.38 7.48
N ALA A 63 14.13 -10.30 6.74
CA ALA A 63 13.63 -10.30 5.37
C ALA A 63 14.78 -10.11 4.39
N THR A 64 15.00 -11.09 3.52
CA THR A 64 15.97 -10.99 2.42
C THR A 64 15.23 -10.97 1.09
N VAL A 65 15.44 -9.91 0.31
CA VAL A 65 14.89 -9.81 -1.05
C VAL A 65 15.77 -10.61 -2.00
N THR A 66 15.18 -11.55 -2.73
CA THR A 66 15.87 -12.40 -3.70
C THR A 66 15.24 -12.26 -5.07
N ALA A 67 16.07 -12.09 -6.10
CA ALA A 67 15.62 -12.04 -7.49
C ALA A 67 15.36 -13.46 -8.03
N CYS A 68 14.31 -13.61 -8.83
CA CYS A 68 14.13 -14.78 -9.69
C CYS A 68 15.13 -14.76 -10.85
N PRO A 69 15.42 -15.93 -11.45
CA PRO A 69 16.19 -15.99 -12.70
C PRO A 69 15.61 -15.07 -13.79
N PRO A 70 16.45 -14.57 -14.72
CA PRO A 70 16.00 -13.68 -15.78
C PRO A 70 14.81 -14.26 -16.56
N GLY A 71 13.76 -13.46 -16.74
CA GLY A 71 12.55 -13.87 -17.44
C GLY A 71 11.55 -14.69 -16.61
N GLN A 72 11.78 -14.87 -15.31
CA GLN A 72 10.85 -15.56 -14.40
C GLN A 72 10.22 -14.61 -13.37
N VAL A 73 9.08 -15.01 -12.85
CA VAL A 73 8.33 -14.34 -11.78
C VAL A 73 8.04 -15.35 -10.65
N TYR A 74 7.94 -14.87 -9.41
CA TYR A 74 7.71 -15.74 -8.26
C TYR A 74 6.26 -16.24 -8.17
N ALA A 75 6.08 -17.55 -7.94
CA ALA A 75 4.79 -18.25 -7.81
C ALA A 75 4.49 -18.45 -6.33
N PRO A 76 3.68 -17.60 -5.67
CA PRO A 76 3.43 -17.77 -4.24
C PRO A 76 2.71 -19.09 -3.92
N ALA A 77 1.86 -19.59 -4.81
CA ALA A 77 1.19 -20.87 -4.63
C ALA A 77 2.11 -22.11 -4.81
N LEU A 78 3.19 -21.98 -5.59
CA LEU A 78 4.15 -23.07 -5.85
C LEU A 78 5.48 -22.89 -5.11
N GLN A 79 5.67 -21.75 -4.45
CA GLN A 79 6.88 -21.34 -3.76
C GLN A 79 8.17 -21.37 -4.62
N VAL A 80 8.04 -21.16 -5.94
CA VAL A 80 9.12 -21.26 -6.94
C VAL A 80 9.10 -20.09 -7.94
N CYS A 81 10.23 -19.79 -8.57
CA CYS A 81 10.27 -18.90 -9.72
C CYS A 81 9.83 -19.68 -10.98
N ASP A 82 8.96 -19.06 -11.76
CA ASP A 82 8.34 -19.70 -12.93
C ASP A 82 8.14 -18.67 -14.05
N LEU A 83 7.93 -19.14 -15.28
CA LEU A 83 7.78 -18.28 -16.45
C LEU A 83 6.48 -17.46 -16.40
N PRO A 84 6.50 -16.19 -16.86
CA PRO A 84 5.29 -15.39 -17.00
C PRO A 84 4.37 -15.98 -18.07
N GLY A 85 3.06 -15.85 -17.89
CA GLY A 85 2.05 -16.34 -18.83
C GLY A 85 1.57 -17.77 -18.59
N GLN A 86 2.16 -18.49 -17.63
CA GLN A 86 1.55 -19.71 -17.10
C GLN A 86 0.31 -19.35 -16.27
N VAL A 87 -0.77 -20.13 -16.42
CA VAL A 87 -1.96 -19.98 -15.57
C VAL A 87 -1.59 -20.51 -14.18
N ARG A 88 -1.52 -19.60 -13.21
CA ARG A 88 -1.10 -19.93 -11.84
C ARG A 88 -2.27 -19.78 -10.90
N PRO A 89 -2.47 -20.71 -9.96
CA PRO A 89 -3.39 -20.47 -8.88
C PRO A 89 -2.89 -19.30 -8.04
N ALA A 90 -3.73 -18.28 -7.87
CA ALA A 90 -3.49 -17.23 -6.89
C ALA A 90 -3.73 -17.80 -5.48
N VAL A 91 -3.06 -17.22 -4.48
CA VAL A 91 -3.20 -17.66 -3.09
C VAL A 91 -4.47 -17.09 -2.49
N ALA A 92 -5.24 -17.92 -1.79
CA ALA A 92 -6.46 -17.49 -1.12
C ALA A 92 -6.15 -16.53 0.05
N THR A 93 -7.00 -15.52 0.23
CA THR A 93 -6.95 -14.62 1.39
C THR A 93 -8.25 -14.69 2.17
N LEU A 94 -8.16 -14.42 3.47
CA LEU A 94 -9.30 -14.35 4.38
C LEU A 94 -9.31 -12.97 5.04
N ALA A 95 -10.43 -12.28 4.91
CA ALA A 95 -10.71 -11.06 5.66
C ALA A 95 -11.55 -11.39 6.90
N THR A 96 -11.27 -10.72 8.01
CA THR A 96 -12.06 -10.80 9.25
C THR A 96 -12.36 -9.40 9.75
N ALA A 97 -13.64 -9.00 9.75
CA ALA A 97 -14.07 -7.66 10.19
C ALA A 97 -14.42 -7.64 11.69
N GLY A 98 -14.06 -6.56 12.38
CA GLY A 98 -14.38 -6.35 13.80
C GLY A 98 -15.63 -5.48 14.01
N PRO A 99 -16.22 -5.44 15.20
CA PRO A 99 -17.37 -4.56 15.47
C PRO A 99 -16.96 -3.09 15.38
N ALA A 100 -17.83 -2.26 14.81
CA ALA A 100 -17.65 -0.81 14.74
C ALA A 100 -18.76 -0.08 15.52
N LYS A 101 -18.53 1.20 15.81
CA LYS A 101 -19.45 2.02 16.61
C LYS A 101 -19.92 3.26 15.87
N LEU A 102 -21.20 3.59 15.97
CA LEU A 102 -21.76 4.85 15.47
C LEU A 102 -21.60 5.95 16.52
N ASN A 103 -20.96 7.06 16.13
CA ASN A 103 -20.97 8.31 16.88
C ASN A 103 -22.26 9.09 16.57
N GLY A 104 -23.25 8.99 17.47
CA GLY A 104 -24.58 9.56 17.28
C GLY A 104 -24.64 11.09 17.15
N LEU A 105 -23.68 11.83 17.71
CA LEU A 105 -23.68 13.30 17.67
C LEU A 105 -23.15 13.86 16.34
N LEU A 106 -22.29 13.09 15.66
CA LEU A 106 -21.58 13.50 14.45
C LEU A 106 -21.87 12.59 13.25
N PHE A 107 -22.83 11.66 13.32
CA PHE A 107 -23.20 10.71 12.26
C PHE A 107 -21.99 10.08 11.55
N GLY A 108 -20.98 9.70 12.32
CA GLY A 108 -19.78 9.02 11.83
C GLY A 108 -19.66 7.62 12.41
N VAL A 109 -19.13 6.68 11.66
CA VAL A 109 -18.69 5.37 12.14
C VAL A 109 -17.23 5.43 12.60
N LYS A 110 -16.97 4.85 13.77
CA LYS A 110 -15.68 4.74 14.44
C LYS A 110 -15.28 3.28 14.61
N ASN A 111 -13.98 3.01 14.65
CA ASN A 111 -13.42 1.67 14.82
C ASN A 111 -13.77 0.68 13.69
N LEU A 112 -13.92 1.16 12.45
CA LEU A 112 -13.97 0.24 11.31
C LEU A 112 -12.63 -0.51 11.27
N SER A 113 -12.70 -1.84 11.29
CA SER A 113 -11.50 -2.67 11.37
C SER A 113 -11.64 -3.94 10.55
N THR A 114 -10.53 -4.40 10.00
CA THR A 114 -10.41 -5.73 9.44
C THR A 114 -9.00 -6.26 9.63
N THR A 115 -8.85 -7.57 9.58
CA THR A 115 -7.56 -8.22 9.40
C THR A 115 -7.61 -9.06 8.14
N VAL A 116 -6.62 -8.91 7.25
CA VAL A 116 -6.46 -9.71 6.03
C VAL A 116 -5.30 -10.68 6.24
N ARG A 117 -5.58 -11.97 6.07
CA ARG A 117 -4.60 -13.05 6.25
C ARG A 117 -4.52 -13.92 5.01
N ILE A 118 -3.39 -14.59 4.85
CA ILE A 118 -3.25 -15.68 3.88
C ILE A 118 -4.01 -16.89 4.43
N ALA A 119 -4.84 -17.56 3.61
CA ALA A 119 -5.66 -18.67 4.10
C ALA A 119 -4.81 -19.85 4.60
N ASP A 120 -3.71 -20.13 3.90
CA ASP A 120 -2.83 -21.28 4.15
C ASP A 120 -1.57 -20.92 4.96
N ALA A 121 -1.48 -19.69 5.50
CA ALA A 121 -0.31 -19.25 6.26
C ALA A 121 -0.68 -18.29 7.40
N PRO A 122 0.05 -18.28 8.52
CA PRO A 122 -0.21 -17.37 9.65
C PRO A 122 0.13 -15.89 9.34
N ALA A 123 0.53 -15.57 8.12
CA ALA A 123 1.01 -14.25 7.73
C ALA A 123 -0.14 -13.28 7.41
N GLY A 124 -0.04 -12.07 7.96
CA GLY A 124 -0.81 -10.91 7.51
C GLY A 124 -0.20 -10.28 6.26
N LEU A 125 -1.01 -9.56 5.49
CA LEU A 125 -0.52 -8.81 4.33
C LEU A 125 -0.25 -7.37 4.76
N ASP A 126 1.01 -6.92 4.70
CA ASP A 126 1.39 -5.53 4.98
C ASP A 126 1.17 -4.64 3.77
N GLY A 127 0.81 -3.38 3.99
CA GLY A 127 0.76 -2.35 2.94
C GLY A 127 -0.39 -2.44 1.94
N VAL A 128 -1.31 -3.41 2.07
CA VAL A 128 -2.39 -3.59 1.09
C VAL A 128 -3.61 -2.72 1.40
N PRO A 129 -4.25 -2.13 0.38
CA PRO A 129 -5.42 -1.29 0.59
C PRO A 129 -6.69 -2.13 0.85
N VAL A 130 -7.45 -1.72 1.86
CA VAL A 130 -8.79 -2.22 2.17
C VAL A 130 -9.78 -1.08 2.08
N THR A 131 -10.87 -1.32 1.35
CA THR A 131 -12.00 -0.37 1.29
C THR A 131 -13.11 -0.82 2.22
N PHE A 132 -13.56 0.08 3.09
CA PHE A 132 -14.70 -0.13 3.98
C PHE A 132 -15.92 0.51 3.35
N THR A 133 -17.00 -0.25 3.21
CA THR A 133 -18.26 0.22 2.63
C THR A 133 -19.43 -0.12 3.54
N THR A 134 -20.55 0.57 3.37
CA THR A 134 -21.85 0.07 3.84
C THR A 134 -22.19 -1.23 3.11
N LEU A 135 -23.19 -1.96 3.61
CA LEU A 135 -23.75 -3.09 2.87
C LEU A 135 -24.46 -2.66 1.57
N GLY A 136 -24.83 -1.38 1.45
CA GLY A 136 -25.34 -0.78 0.22
C GLY A 136 -24.26 -0.35 -0.78
N GLY A 137 -22.98 -0.57 -0.48
CA GLY A 137 -21.85 -0.27 -1.37
C GLY A 137 -21.33 1.16 -1.32
N ARG A 138 -21.80 2.01 -0.39
CA ARG A 138 -21.27 3.36 -0.21
C ARG A 138 -19.95 3.31 0.54
N ILE A 139 -18.94 4.02 0.05
CA ILE A 139 -17.61 4.05 0.67
C ILE A 139 -17.67 4.83 1.99
N LEU A 140 -17.15 4.21 3.05
CA LEU A 140 -17.00 4.81 4.37
C LEU A 140 -15.60 5.41 4.51
N CYS A 141 -14.58 4.58 4.32
CA CYS A 141 -13.17 4.97 4.33
C CYS A 141 -12.31 3.88 3.68
N THR A 142 -11.06 4.21 3.42
CA THR A 142 -10.03 3.28 2.95
C THR A 142 -8.88 3.31 3.96
N ALA A 143 -8.31 2.14 4.25
CA ALA A 143 -7.13 2.03 5.09
C ALA A 143 -6.13 1.05 4.49
N VAL A 144 -4.88 1.19 4.88
CA VAL A 144 -3.80 0.28 4.49
C VAL A 144 -3.54 -0.66 5.65
N THR A 145 -3.33 -1.93 5.37
CA THR A 145 -2.99 -2.93 6.38
C THR A 145 -1.59 -2.70 6.95
N ASP A 146 -1.42 -3.02 8.23
CA ASP A 146 -0.12 -3.09 8.88
C ASP A 146 0.57 -4.46 8.68
N GLN A 147 1.73 -4.64 9.30
CA GLN A 147 2.50 -5.88 9.29
C GLN A 147 1.76 -7.12 9.86
N PHE A 148 0.60 -6.97 10.48
CA PHE A 148 -0.23 -8.09 10.93
C PHE A 148 -1.45 -8.31 10.04
N GLY A 149 -1.54 -7.57 8.94
CA GLY A 149 -2.69 -7.56 8.05
C GLY A 149 -3.85 -6.73 8.57
N ALA A 150 -3.68 -5.96 9.65
CA ALA A 150 -4.76 -5.20 10.27
C ALA A 150 -4.90 -3.82 9.62
N ALA A 151 -6.11 -3.50 9.16
CA ALA A 151 -6.46 -2.19 8.63
C ALA A 151 -7.58 -1.58 9.48
N ARG A 152 -7.45 -0.29 9.82
CA ARG A 152 -8.45 0.45 10.62
C ARG A 152 -8.66 1.85 10.07
N CYS A 153 -9.90 2.32 10.12
CA CYS A 153 -10.20 3.72 9.85
C CYS A 153 -11.43 4.21 10.60
N ASP A 154 -11.53 5.53 10.68
CA ASP A 154 -12.71 6.24 11.11
C ASP A 154 -13.25 7.04 9.94
N THR A 155 -14.56 7.19 9.89
CA THR A 155 -15.21 8.07 8.91
C THR A 155 -15.15 9.54 9.33
N PRO A 156 -15.20 10.48 8.37
CA PRO A 156 -15.42 11.88 8.67
C PRO A 156 -16.79 12.08 9.33
N ALA A 157 -16.94 13.17 10.08
CA ALA A 157 -18.23 13.57 10.61
C ALA A 157 -19.23 13.90 9.49
N ARG A 158 -20.52 13.71 9.78
CA ARG A 158 -21.69 14.03 8.96
C ARG A 158 -21.77 13.24 7.65
N LEU A 159 -21.73 11.91 7.74
CA LEU A 159 -22.02 11.06 6.59
C LEU A 159 -23.42 11.36 6.04
N THR A 160 -23.54 11.45 4.71
CA THR A 160 -24.84 11.61 4.01
C THR A 160 -25.56 10.27 3.82
N ILE A 161 -25.18 9.27 4.61
CA ILE A 161 -25.69 7.89 4.54
C ILE A 161 -26.81 7.76 5.56
N PRO A 162 -27.97 7.18 5.19
CA PRO A 162 -29.08 7.09 6.11
C PRO A 162 -28.75 6.11 7.25
N LEU A 163 -29.25 6.41 8.45
CA LEU A 163 -28.89 5.71 9.68
C LEU A 163 -29.20 4.21 9.63
N ASP A 164 -30.33 3.84 9.03
CA ASP A 164 -30.73 2.44 8.84
C ASP A 164 -29.71 1.67 8.00
N GLU A 165 -29.09 2.31 7.00
CA GLU A 165 -28.07 1.68 6.18
C GLU A 165 -26.79 1.43 6.97
N ILE A 166 -26.40 2.38 7.83
CA ILE A 166 -25.22 2.25 8.68
C ILE A 166 -25.42 1.14 9.73
N LEU A 167 -26.59 1.10 10.38
CA LEU A 167 -26.90 0.12 11.42
C LEU A 167 -27.04 -1.32 10.90
N ARG A 168 -27.25 -1.51 9.59
CA ARG A 168 -27.16 -2.85 8.97
C ARG A 168 -25.74 -3.43 9.00
N GLY A 169 -24.73 -2.60 9.26
CA GLY A 169 -23.33 -3.01 9.31
C GLY A 169 -22.51 -2.49 8.13
N TYR A 170 -21.28 -2.96 8.07
CA TYR A 170 -20.34 -2.59 7.03
C TYR A 170 -19.67 -3.83 6.43
N ARG A 171 -19.02 -3.64 5.29
CA ARG A 171 -18.17 -4.62 4.62
C ARG A 171 -16.75 -4.06 4.50
N ALA A 172 -15.76 -4.83 4.91
CA ALA A 172 -14.37 -4.61 4.56
C ALA A 172 -14.05 -5.43 3.30
N ASN A 173 -13.53 -4.77 2.26
CA ASN A 173 -13.25 -5.37 0.98
C ASN A 173 -11.76 -5.23 0.63
N TYR A 174 -11.08 -6.37 0.51
CA TYR A 174 -9.74 -6.48 -0.06
C TYR A 174 -9.86 -6.98 -1.51
N ALA A 175 -9.35 -6.19 -2.45
CA ALA A 175 -9.51 -6.46 -3.89
C ALA A 175 -8.62 -7.60 -4.41
N GLY A 176 -7.69 -8.11 -3.61
CA GLY A 176 -6.67 -9.02 -4.09
C GLY A 176 -5.62 -8.32 -4.94
N ILE A 177 -4.63 -9.10 -5.37
CA ILE A 177 -3.59 -8.68 -6.30
C ILE A 177 -3.56 -9.72 -7.41
N ALA A 178 -3.80 -9.29 -8.64
CA ALA A 178 -3.94 -10.16 -9.80
C ALA A 178 -2.75 -11.14 -9.92
N GLY A 179 -3.06 -12.44 -9.97
CA GLY A 179 -2.06 -13.51 -10.08
C GLY A 179 -1.23 -13.77 -8.81
N ILE A 180 -1.46 -13.06 -7.71
CA ILE A 180 -0.76 -13.27 -6.42
C ILE A 180 -1.75 -13.69 -5.33
N TYR A 181 -2.75 -12.85 -5.06
CA TYR A 181 -3.68 -12.99 -3.95
C TYR A 181 -5.12 -12.81 -4.45
N LEU A 182 -6.00 -13.74 -4.09
CA LEU A 182 -7.43 -13.64 -4.38
C LEU A 182 -8.09 -12.54 -3.53
N PRO A 183 -9.16 -11.88 -4.05
CA PRO A 183 -9.96 -10.95 -3.28
C PRO A 183 -10.65 -11.65 -2.09
N SER A 184 -10.89 -10.89 -1.02
CA SER A 184 -11.66 -11.35 0.12
C SER A 184 -12.44 -10.22 0.76
N ALA A 185 -13.54 -10.55 1.42
CA ALA A 185 -14.39 -9.58 2.08
C ALA A 185 -14.97 -10.16 3.38
N ALA A 186 -15.22 -9.27 4.34
CA ALA A 186 -15.85 -9.61 5.61
C ALA A 186 -16.85 -8.54 6.00
N THR A 187 -17.90 -8.95 6.71
CA THR A 187 -18.96 -8.05 7.19
C THR A 187 -19.01 -8.05 8.70
N ALA A 188 -19.29 -6.91 9.31
CA ALA A 188 -19.44 -6.77 10.75
C ALA A 188 -20.51 -5.74 11.11
N PRO A 189 -21.14 -5.86 12.30
CA PRO A 189 -22.17 -4.95 12.74
C PRO A 189 -21.60 -3.58 13.12
N VAL A 190 -22.45 -2.56 12.99
CA VAL A 190 -22.24 -1.24 13.57
C VAL A 190 -23.27 -1.05 14.68
N SER A 191 -22.80 -0.83 15.90
CA SER A 191 -23.68 -0.58 17.05
C SER A 191 -23.62 0.88 17.49
N LEU A 192 -24.67 1.37 18.13
CA LEU A 192 -24.65 2.68 18.77
C LEU A 192 -23.62 2.72 19.91
N LEU A 193 -23.03 3.89 20.13
CA LEU A 193 -22.00 4.08 21.16
C LEU A 193 -22.53 3.81 22.56
#